data_AF-A0A3A1WUT1-F1
#
_entry.id   AF-A0A3A1WUT1-F1
#
_cell.length_a   1.000
_cell.length_b   1.000
_cell.length_c   1.000
_cell.angle_alpha   90.00
_cell.angle_beta   90.00
_cell.angle_gamma   90.00
#
_symmetry.space_group_name_H-M   'P 1'
#
loop_
_entity.id
_entity.type
_entity.pdbx_description
1 polymer ?
#
loop_
_entity_poly.entity_id
_entity_poly.type
_entity_poly.pdbx_seq_one_letter_code
_entity_poly.pdbx_strand_id
1 'polypeptide(L)'
;MEMKFNSFTKEHASSPPKPPILLTPVVASDPSTNPEILWHIAKHIPELRKWVIANPSADAHLLEYISQQGGPDVRHSFEVLFASYDSDI
;
A
#
# COMPACT_ATOMS: atom_id res chain seq x y z
N MET A 1 -40.85 -13.90 5.72
CA MET A 1 -39.68 -13.10 6.14
C MET A 1 -38.63 -13.26 5.07
N GLU A 2 -38.60 -12.34 4.11
CA GLU A 2 -37.64 -12.37 3.00
C GLU A 2 -36.44 -11.51 3.38
N MET A 3 -35.27 -12.13 3.50
CA MET A 3 -34.01 -11.43 3.69
C MET A 3 -33.55 -10.88 2.34
N LYS A 4 -33.67 -9.56 2.17
CA LYS A 4 -33.11 -8.87 1.01
C LYS A 4 -31.59 -8.85 1.15
N PHE A 5 -30.91 -9.72 0.41
CA PHE A 5 -29.47 -9.60 0.18
C PHE A 5 -29.23 -8.30 -0.58
N ASN A 6 -28.84 -7.25 0.13
CA ASN A 6 -28.39 -6.02 -0.47
C ASN A 6 -27.16 -6.33 -1.33
N SER A 7 -27.34 -6.23 -2.64
CA SER A 7 -26.29 -6.17 -3.64
C SER A 7 -25.28 -5.09 -3.22
N PHE A 8 -24.05 -5.48 -2.89
CA PHE A 8 -22.92 -4.56 -2.82
C PHE A 8 -22.58 -4.14 -4.25
N THR A 9 -23.29 -3.13 -4.74
CA THR A 9 -23.01 -2.46 -6.00
C THR A 9 -21.65 -1.80 -5.90
N LYS A 10 -20.74 -2.23 -6.78
CA LYS A 10 -19.40 -1.70 -7.02
C LYS A 10 -19.47 -0.31 -7.68
N GLU A 11 -20.13 0.66 -7.05
CA GLU A 11 -20.28 2.02 -7.59
C GLU A 11 -20.21 3.08 -6.48
N HIS A 12 -19.01 3.32 -5.96
CA HIS A 12 -18.64 4.62 -5.42
C HIS A 12 -17.47 5.16 -6.25
N ALA A 13 -17.75 5.51 -7.51
CA ALA A 13 -16.88 6.43 -8.24
C ALA A 13 -17.12 7.83 -7.68
N SER A 14 -16.54 8.11 -6.50
CA SER A 14 -16.36 9.48 -6.04
C SER A 14 -15.58 10.22 -7.12
N SER A 15 -16.06 11.41 -7.50
CA SER A 15 -15.38 12.30 -8.45
C SER A 15 -13.86 12.29 -8.25
N PRO A 16 -13.06 12.23 -9.32
CA PRO A 16 -11.61 12.10 -9.21
C PRO A 16 -11.04 13.23 -8.33
N PRO A 17 -10.06 12.92 -7.45
CA PRO A 17 -9.51 13.90 -6.54
C PRO A 17 -8.95 15.10 -7.31
N LYS A 18 -9.18 16.30 -6.78
CA LYS A 18 -8.72 17.55 -7.41
C LYS A 18 -7.19 17.52 -7.55
N PRO A 19 -6.62 17.83 -8.74
CA PRO A 19 -5.18 17.86 -8.94
C PRO A 19 -4.47 18.86 -8.00
N PRO A 20 -3.20 18.58 -7.61
CA PRO A 20 -2.42 17.38 -7.94
C PRO A 20 -2.81 16.18 -7.06
N ILE A 21 -2.70 14.96 -7.61
CA ILE A 21 -2.87 13.74 -6.82
C ILE A 21 -1.82 13.73 -5.71
N LEU A 22 -2.27 13.81 -4.46
CA LEU A 22 -1.39 13.74 -3.31
C LEU A 22 -0.98 12.29 -3.08
N LEU A 23 0.33 12.06 -2.96
CA LEU A 23 0.85 10.77 -2.53
C LEU A 23 0.60 10.66 -1.01
N THR A 24 -0.20 9.66 -0.64
CA THR A 24 -0.69 9.44 0.72
C THR A 24 -0.45 8.00 1.15
N PRO A 25 -0.57 7.66 2.44
CA PRO A 25 -0.55 6.28 2.91
C PRO A 25 -1.52 5.37 2.14
N VAL A 26 -2.74 5.86 1.88
CA VAL A 26 -3.77 5.11 1.14
C VAL A 26 -3.30 4.77 -0.27
N VAL A 27 -2.72 5.75 -0.99
CA VAL A 27 -2.15 5.50 -2.33
C VAL A 27 -0.96 4.54 -2.23
N ALA A 28 -0.10 4.70 -1.23
CA ALA A 28 1.09 3.87 -1.07
C ALA A 28 0.76 2.40 -0.79
N SER A 29 -0.35 2.09 -0.10
CA SER A 29 -0.77 0.72 0.22
C SER A 29 -1.86 0.15 -0.69
N ASP A 30 -2.39 0.92 -1.64
CA ASP A 30 -3.43 0.45 -2.58
C ASP A 30 -2.81 -0.53 -3.62
N PRO A 31 -3.35 -1.76 -3.76
CA PRO A 31 -2.85 -2.75 -4.71
C PRO A 31 -3.00 -2.33 -6.18
N SER A 32 -3.85 -1.35 -6.49
CA SER A 32 -4.01 -0.80 -7.83
C SER A 32 -2.99 0.30 -8.19
N THR A 33 -2.16 0.73 -7.23
CA THR A 33 -1.14 1.75 -7.47
C THR A 33 -0.06 1.24 -8.42
N ASN A 34 0.23 2.05 -9.44
CA ASN A 34 1.22 1.72 -10.46
C ASN A 34 2.62 1.53 -9.82
N PRO A 35 3.38 0.48 -10.19
CA PRO A 35 4.73 0.24 -9.69
C PRO A 35 5.68 1.44 -9.81
N GLU A 36 5.59 2.24 -10.88
CA GLU A 36 6.41 3.44 -11.05
C GLU A 36 6.15 4.49 -9.97
N ILE A 37 4.89 4.61 -9.51
CA ILE A 37 4.52 5.49 -8.41
C ILE A 37 5.09 4.95 -7.10
N LEU A 38 5.08 3.64 -6.88
CA LEU A 38 5.66 3.03 -5.69
C LEU A 38 7.19 3.26 -5.63
N TRP A 39 7.88 3.11 -6.77
CA TRP A 39 9.30 3.46 -6.89
C TRP A 39 9.57 4.95 -6.65
N HIS A 40 8.70 5.84 -7.14
CA HIS A 40 8.79 7.26 -6.88
C HIS A 40 8.65 7.56 -5.36
N ILE A 41 7.67 6.96 -4.70
CA ILE A 41 7.48 7.08 -3.25
C ILE A 41 8.74 6.59 -2.52
N ALA A 42 9.25 5.40 -2.86
CA ALA A 42 10.41 4.82 -2.19
C ALA A 42 11.66 5.71 -2.28
N LYS A 43 11.90 6.33 -3.45
CA LYS A 43 13.06 7.20 -3.69
C LYS A 43 12.93 8.56 -3.04
N HIS A 44 11.73 9.14 -2.99
CA HIS A 44 11.57 10.57 -2.70
C HIS A 44 10.81 10.90 -1.42
N ILE A 45 10.08 9.94 -0.82
CA ILE A 45 9.18 10.19 0.30
C ILE A 45 9.40 9.17 1.42
N PRO A 46 10.46 9.32 2.26
CA PRO A 46 10.81 8.37 3.31
C PRO A 46 9.66 8.02 4.26
N GLU A 47 8.84 9.01 4.63
CA GLU A 47 7.67 8.87 5.51
C GLU A 47 6.63 7.87 5.01
N LEU A 48 6.58 7.63 3.69
CA LEU A 48 5.60 6.74 3.08
C LEU A 48 6.12 5.33 2.80
N ARG A 49 7.44 5.08 2.95
CA ARG A 49 8.04 3.76 2.66
C ARG A 49 7.40 2.62 3.46
N LYS A 50 7.05 2.87 4.72
CA LYS A 50 6.37 1.88 5.57
C LYS A 50 5.05 1.39 5.01
N TRP A 51 4.32 2.26 4.30
CA TRP A 51 3.04 1.92 3.68
C TRP A 51 3.23 1.16 2.37
N VAL A 52 4.34 1.41 1.64
CA VAL A 52 4.70 0.62 0.45
C VAL A 52 5.00 -0.84 0.82
N ILE A 53 5.56 -1.10 2.01
CA ILE A 53 5.80 -2.48 2.50
C ILE A 53 4.48 -3.26 2.64
N ALA A 54 3.40 -2.57 3.02
CA ALA A 54 2.08 -3.17 3.13
C ALA A 54 1.34 -3.28 1.78
N ASN A 55 1.94 -2.82 0.67
CA ASN A 55 1.32 -2.89 -0.65
C ASN A 55 1.53 -4.27 -1.30
N PRO A 56 0.47 -5.03 -1.60
CA PRO A 56 0.60 -6.35 -2.23
C PRO A 56 1.23 -6.34 -3.63
N SER A 57 1.20 -5.20 -4.30
CA SER A 57 1.80 -5.00 -5.63
C SER A 57 3.27 -4.56 -5.56
N ALA A 58 3.83 -4.35 -4.38
CA ALA A 58 5.25 -4.08 -4.21
C ALA A 58 6.05 -5.37 -4.43
N ASP A 59 6.92 -5.37 -5.44
CA ASP A 59 7.77 -6.51 -5.75
C ASP A 59 8.98 -6.63 -4.80
N ALA A 60 9.68 -7.76 -4.89
CA ALA A 60 10.83 -8.05 -4.03
C ALA A 60 11.98 -7.04 -4.19
N HIS A 61 12.24 -6.54 -5.40
CA HIS A 61 13.32 -5.57 -5.64
C HIS A 61 13.02 -4.22 -4.99
N LEU A 62 11.76 -3.78 -5.04
CA LEU A 62 11.30 -2.57 -4.39
C LEU A 62 11.39 -2.69 -2.86
N LEU A 63 10.92 -3.82 -2.31
CA LEU A 63 11.00 -4.08 -0.88
C LEU A 63 12.46 -4.17 -0.40
N GLU A 64 13.33 -4.83 -1.16
CA GLU A 64 14.77 -4.88 -0.88
C GLU A 64 15.36 -3.47 -0.86
N TYR A 65 15.08 -2.65 -1.87
CA TYR A 65 15.52 -1.26 -1.90
C TYR A 65 15.07 -0.49 -0.66
N ILE A 66 13.80 -0.60 -0.27
CA ILE A 66 13.27 0.06 0.94
C ILE A 66 14.00 -0.43 2.21
N SER A 67 14.28 -1.73 2.31
CA SER A 67 14.99 -2.31 3.44
C SER A 67 16.39 -1.71 3.63
N GLN A 68 17.08 -1.41 2.52
CA GLN A 68 18.42 -0.80 2.53
C GLN A 68 18.36 0.70 2.83
N GLN A 69 17.38 1.41 2.28
CA GLN A 69 17.25 2.86 2.49
C GLN A 69 16.69 3.22 3.88
N GLY A 70 15.95 2.31 4.51
CA GLY A 70 15.29 2.55 5.79
C GLY A 70 14.25 3.68 5.73
N GLY A 71 13.97 4.28 6.86
CA GLY A 71 12.98 5.34 7.04
C GLY A 71 12.15 5.14 8.30
N PRO A 72 11.29 6.10 8.65
CA PRO A 72 10.41 5.97 9.82
C PRO A 72 9.58 4.70 9.75
N ASP A 73 9.65 3.90 10.82
CA ASP A 73 8.95 2.62 11.02
C ASP A 73 9.15 1.53 9.94
N VAL A 74 10.12 1.68 9.03
CA VAL A 74 10.38 0.69 7.96
C VAL A 74 10.73 -0.68 8.54
N ARG A 75 11.62 -0.71 9.54
CA ARG A 75 12.01 -1.95 10.23
C ARG A 75 10.81 -2.65 10.84
N HIS A 76 10.02 -1.92 11.62
CA HIS A 76 8.85 -2.47 12.29
C HIS A 76 7.82 -3.00 11.28
N SER A 77 7.64 -2.30 10.16
CA SER A 77 6.69 -2.71 9.12
C SER A 77 7.11 -4.01 8.43
N PHE A 78 8.41 -4.23 8.23
CA PHE A 78 8.92 -5.53 7.77
C PHE A 78 8.71 -6.63 8.80
N GLU A 79 8.95 -6.37 10.09
CA GLU A 79 8.68 -7.33 11.16
C GLU A 79 7.20 -7.77 11.17
N VAL A 80 6.27 -6.82 11.00
CA VAL A 80 4.83 -7.10 10.86
C VAL A 80 4.52 -7.92 9.60
N LEU A 81 5.10 -7.53 8.46
CA LEU A 81 4.93 -8.28 7.20
C LEU A 81 5.40 -9.73 7.35
N PHE A 82 6.58 -9.96 7.94
CA PHE A 82 7.12 -11.30 8.12
C PHE A 82 6.29 -12.12 9.12
N ALA A 83 5.87 -11.52 10.23
CA ALA A 83 4.99 -12.17 11.20
C ALA A 83 3.66 -12.63 10.56
N SER A 84 3.17 -11.92 9.54
CA SER A 84 1.95 -12.31 8.83
C SER A 84 2.11 -13.59 7.98
N TYR A 85 3.32 -13.89 7.51
CA TYR A 85 3.61 -15.15 6.81
C TYR A 85 3.75 -16.33 7.76
N ASP A 86 4.22 -16.08 8.98
CA ASP A 86 4.36 -17.12 10.01
C ASP A 86 3.00 -17.59 10.57
N SER A 87 1.95 -16.75 10.46
CA SER A 87 0.59 -17.09 10.91
C SER A 87 -0.20 -18.00 9.95
N ASP A 88 0.31 -18.25 8.75
CA ASP A 88 -0.32 -19.10 7.73
C ASP A 88 0.23 -20.55 7.74
N ILE A 89 0.98 -20.97 8.79
CA ILE A 89 1.50 -22.33 9.01
C ILE A 89 0.84 -23.02 10.20
#